data_AF-A0A9W9AX34-F1
#
_entry.id   AF-A0A9W9AX34-F1
#
_cell.length_a   1.000
_cell.length_b   1.000
_cell.length_c   1.000
_cell.angle_alpha   90.00
_cell.angle_beta   90.00
_cell.angle_gamma   90.00
#
_symmetry.space_group_name_H-M   'P 1'
#
loop_
_entity.id
_entity.type
_entity.pdbx_description
1 polymer ?
#
loop_
_entity_poly.entity_id
_entity_poly.type
_entity_poly.pdbx_seq_one_letter_code
_entity_poly.pdbx_strand_id
1 'polypeptide(L)'
;MHITPTYLQLCIGIASCYTSVFAQTLSIPTSWRKPSIATSLSDRVQTAAAAIENVMSMSNTSQGLFSVLANVSFGTSATFYWQLAEFDLVTNGSTYEDAVANYFPLAEASRPGLLDQL
;
A
#
# COMPACT_ATOMS: atom_id res chain seq x y z
N MET A 1 -22.79 -37.32 54.29
CA MET A 1 -22.91 -35.88 53.98
C MET A 1 -21.68 -35.18 54.53
N HIS A 2 -21.16 -34.17 53.82
CA HIS A 2 -19.90 -33.43 54.00
C HIS A 2 -18.65 -33.98 53.32
N ILE A 3 -18.57 -33.74 52.01
CA ILE A 3 -17.31 -33.57 51.28
C ILE A 3 -17.04 -32.06 51.30
N THR A 4 -16.03 -31.64 52.05
CA THR A 4 -15.60 -30.23 52.23
C THR A 4 -14.68 -29.81 51.06
N PRO A 5 -14.67 -28.53 50.65
CA PRO A 5 -14.26 -28.08 49.33
C PRO A 5 -12.80 -27.61 49.34
N THR A 6 -11.85 -28.52 49.14
CA THR A 6 -10.43 -28.16 48.97
C THR A 6 -9.83 -28.58 47.63
N TYR A 7 -10.63 -29.19 46.74
CA TYR A 7 -10.15 -29.71 45.46
C TYR A 7 -10.38 -28.79 44.24
N LEU A 8 -11.22 -27.77 44.34
CA LEU A 8 -11.61 -26.95 43.18
C LEU A 8 -10.70 -25.73 42.94
N GLN A 9 -9.87 -25.34 43.89
CA GLN A 9 -9.02 -24.14 43.74
C GLN A 9 -7.64 -24.43 43.11
N LEU A 10 -7.24 -25.70 42.98
CA LEU A 10 -5.93 -26.05 42.40
C LEU A 10 -5.95 -26.34 40.88
N CYS A 11 -7.11 -26.19 40.22
CA CYS A 11 -7.21 -26.40 38.76
C CYS A 11 -7.13 -25.10 37.95
N ILE A 12 -7.18 -23.92 38.58
CA ILE A 12 -7.15 -22.64 37.85
C ILE A 12 -5.71 -22.11 37.68
N GLY A 13 -4.75 -22.60 38.47
CA GLY A 13 -3.36 -22.12 38.44
C GLY A 13 -2.41 -22.79 37.42
N ILE A 14 -2.83 -23.87 36.75
CA ILE A 14 -1.96 -24.65 35.83
C ILE A 14 -2.46 -24.56 34.37
N ALA A 15 -3.57 -23.87 34.10
CA ALA A 15 -4.09 -23.69 32.75
C ALA A 15 -3.37 -22.56 31.97
N SER A 16 -2.61 -21.69 32.64
CA SER A 16 -1.95 -20.53 32.01
C SER A 16 -0.64 -20.86 31.30
N CYS A 17 -0.17 -22.11 31.35
CA CYS A 17 1.15 -22.49 30.82
C CYS A 17 1.08 -23.24 29.48
N TYR A 18 -0.10 -23.63 29.00
CA TYR A 18 -0.22 -24.56 27.86
C TYR A 18 -0.72 -23.93 26.56
N THR A 19 -1.03 -22.64 26.50
CA THR A 19 -1.60 -22.04 25.28
C THR A 19 -0.61 -21.26 24.40
N SER A 20 0.67 -21.17 24.74
CA SER A 20 1.61 -20.30 24.01
C SER A 20 2.59 -20.99 23.05
N VAL A 21 2.24 -22.18 22.51
CA VAL A 21 3.05 -22.82 21.44
C VAL A 21 2.26 -23.09 20.15
N PHE A 22 0.96 -22.79 20.07
CA PHE A 22 0.19 -22.92 18.83
C PHE A 22 0.28 -21.71 17.89
N ALA A 23 1.37 -20.93 17.97
CA ALA A 23 1.62 -19.82 17.04
C ALA A 23 3.00 -19.88 16.36
N GLN A 24 3.79 -20.94 16.55
CA GLN A 24 5.15 -21.02 15.96
C GLN A 24 5.19 -21.50 14.51
N THR A 25 4.06 -21.86 13.91
CA THR A 25 3.97 -22.06 12.46
C THR A 25 3.32 -20.84 11.81
N LEU A 26 4.13 -19.81 11.54
CA LEU A 26 3.81 -18.75 10.57
C LEU A 26 3.79 -19.30 9.12
N SER A 27 3.36 -20.55 8.93
CA SER A 27 3.16 -21.12 7.61
C SER A 27 1.83 -20.61 7.08
N ILE A 28 1.88 -19.67 6.14
CA ILE A 28 0.70 -19.20 5.42
C ILE A 28 -0.05 -20.42 4.87
N PRO A 29 -1.32 -20.65 5.25
CA PRO A 29 -2.13 -21.77 4.78
C PRO A 29 -2.10 -21.85 3.25
N THR A 30 -1.97 -23.05 2.69
CA THR A 30 -1.94 -23.24 1.23
C THR A 30 -3.24 -22.76 0.57
N SER A 31 -4.37 -22.77 1.29
CA SER A 31 -5.65 -22.20 0.85
C SER A 31 -5.64 -20.67 0.73
N TRP A 32 -4.74 -19.98 1.43
CA TRP A 32 -4.53 -18.53 1.28
C TRP A 32 -3.55 -18.20 0.16
N ARG A 33 -2.75 -19.18 -0.26
CA ARG A 33 -1.88 -19.03 -1.41
C ARG A 33 -2.73 -19.16 -2.67
N LYS A 34 -2.74 -18.12 -3.49
CA LYS A 34 -3.27 -18.16 -4.85
C LYS A 34 -2.08 -18.19 -5.82
N PRO A 35 -1.36 -19.33 -5.94
CA PRO A 35 -0.08 -19.39 -6.64
C PRO A 35 -0.22 -19.16 -8.15
N SER A 36 -1.41 -19.40 -8.71
CA SER A 36 -1.70 -19.15 -10.11
C SER A 36 -2.28 -17.76 -10.30
N ILE A 37 -1.47 -16.84 -10.83
CA ILE A 37 -2.00 -15.61 -11.45
C ILE A 37 -2.57 -16.03 -12.81
N ALA A 38 -3.91 -16.10 -12.90
CA ALA A 38 -4.61 -16.47 -14.13
C ALA A 38 -4.60 -15.35 -15.19
N THR A 39 -4.36 -14.12 -14.76
CA THR A 39 -4.31 -12.92 -15.61
C THR A 39 -2.97 -12.83 -16.32
N SER A 40 -2.95 -12.60 -17.64
CA SER A 40 -1.70 -12.49 -18.38
C SER A 40 -0.90 -11.25 -17.95
N LEU A 41 0.40 -11.23 -18.21
CA LEU A 41 1.22 -10.04 -17.97
C LEU A 41 0.68 -8.82 -18.74
N SER A 42 0.30 -9.03 -20.01
CA SER A 42 -0.26 -7.97 -20.85
C SER A 42 -1.54 -7.38 -20.25
N ASP A 43 -2.47 -8.23 -19.81
CA ASP A 43 -3.72 -7.77 -19.20
C ASP A 43 -3.48 -6.99 -17.90
N ARG A 44 -2.48 -7.42 -17.10
CA ARG A 44 -2.09 -6.72 -15.86
C ARG A 44 -1.49 -5.35 -16.16
N VAL A 45 -0.61 -5.27 -17.15
CA VAL A 45 0.01 -4.00 -17.58
C VAL A 45 -1.06 -3.06 -18.12
N GLN A 46 -1.98 -3.55 -18.96
CA GLN A 46 -3.05 -2.75 -19.52
C GLN A 46 -4.03 -2.26 -18.45
N THR A 47 -4.37 -3.10 -17.47
CA THR A 47 -5.22 -2.72 -16.34
C THR A 47 -4.55 -1.63 -15.49
N ALA A 48 -3.26 -1.78 -15.22
CA ALA A 48 -2.49 -0.79 -14.46
C ALA A 48 -2.35 0.54 -15.24
N ALA A 49 -2.09 0.50 -16.54
CA ALA A 49 -2.06 1.69 -17.39
C ALA A 49 -3.41 2.42 -17.37
N ALA A 50 -4.51 1.70 -17.55
CA ALA A 50 -5.86 2.28 -17.50
C ALA A 50 -6.18 2.92 -16.14
N ALA A 51 -5.73 2.32 -15.03
CA ALA A 51 -5.89 2.89 -13.71
C ALA A 51 -5.06 4.19 -13.53
N ILE A 52 -3.82 4.20 -14.01
CA ILE A 52 -2.96 5.39 -14.01
C ILE A 52 -3.59 6.52 -14.83
N GLU A 53 -4.05 6.23 -16.05
CA GLU A 53 -4.71 7.22 -16.91
C GLU A 53 -5.97 7.80 -16.28
N ASN A 54 -6.75 6.96 -15.58
CA ASN A 54 -7.92 7.41 -14.85
C ASN A 54 -7.54 8.40 -13.74
N VAL A 55 -6.53 8.07 -12.92
CA VAL A 55 -6.03 8.99 -11.89
C VAL A 55 -5.50 10.28 -12.51
N MET A 56 -4.73 10.20 -13.59
CA MET A 56 -4.25 11.39 -14.30
C MET A 56 -5.40 12.27 -14.79
N SER A 57 -6.48 11.68 -15.34
CA SER A 57 -7.66 12.42 -15.79
C SER A 57 -8.44 13.10 -14.66
N MET A 58 -8.41 12.50 -13.47
CA MET A 58 -9.00 13.07 -12.26
C MET A 58 -8.09 14.11 -11.59
N SER A 59 -6.81 14.13 -11.94
CA SER A 59 -5.84 15.06 -11.35
C SER A 59 -5.62 16.25 -12.26
N ASN A 60 -5.45 17.44 -11.68
CA ASN A 60 -4.94 18.58 -12.45
C ASN A 60 -3.42 18.44 -12.59
N THR A 61 -2.98 17.51 -13.44
CA THR A 61 -1.55 17.24 -13.71
C THR A 61 -0.78 18.50 -14.12
N SER A 62 -1.47 19.52 -14.67
CA SER A 62 -0.88 20.81 -15.03
C SER A 62 -0.27 21.60 -13.86
N GLN A 63 -0.62 21.26 -12.61
CA GLN A 63 -0.11 21.92 -11.41
C GLN A 63 0.92 21.07 -10.66
N GLY A 64 1.23 19.85 -11.13
CA GLY A 64 2.08 18.90 -10.40
C GLY A 64 1.44 18.37 -9.11
N LEU A 65 0.36 18.98 -8.62
CA LEU A 65 -0.33 18.64 -7.39
C LEU A 65 -1.77 18.20 -7.70
N PHE A 66 -2.30 17.26 -6.92
CA PHE A 66 -3.71 16.89 -7.00
C PHE A 66 -4.60 18.06 -6.54
N SER A 67 -5.14 18.84 -7.49
CA SER A 67 -5.97 20.01 -7.20
C SER A 67 -7.36 19.68 -6.63
N VAL A 68 -7.85 18.46 -6.83
CA VAL A 68 -9.25 18.07 -6.54
C VAL A 68 -9.52 17.97 -5.04
N LEU A 69 -8.46 17.92 -4.23
CA LEU A 69 -8.58 17.83 -2.78
C LEU A 69 -7.65 18.89 -2.19
N ALA A 70 -8.22 20.00 -1.73
CA ALA A 70 -7.49 21.10 -1.09
C ALA A 70 -6.60 20.67 0.10
N ASN A 71 -6.73 19.43 0.56
CA ASN A 71 -5.97 18.81 1.65
C ASN A 71 -5.06 17.64 1.21
N VAL A 72 -4.90 17.38 -0.10
CA VAL A 72 -3.97 16.32 -0.53
C VAL A 72 -2.54 16.81 -0.33
N SER A 73 -1.81 16.07 0.50
CA SER A 73 -0.42 16.40 0.83
C SER A 73 0.48 16.33 -0.40
N PHE A 74 1.53 17.15 -0.40
CA PHE A 74 2.63 17.03 -1.38
C PHE A 74 3.12 15.59 -1.51
N GLY A 75 3.28 14.88 -0.38
CA GLY A 75 3.73 13.49 -0.35
C GLY A 75 2.80 12.52 -1.07
N THR A 76 1.49 12.76 -1.07
CA THR A 76 0.52 11.95 -1.84
C THR A 76 0.71 12.15 -3.34
N SER A 77 0.94 13.39 -3.78
CA SER A 77 1.26 13.67 -5.18
C SER A 77 2.60 13.03 -5.56
N ALA A 78 3.63 13.20 -4.75
CA ALA A 78 4.95 12.57 -4.96
C ALA A 78 4.87 11.05 -5.07
N THR A 79 4.05 10.41 -4.23
CA THR A 79 3.82 8.95 -4.28
C THR A 79 3.24 8.52 -5.61
N PHE A 80 2.29 9.29 -6.17
CA PHE A 80 1.73 8.98 -7.48
C PHE A 80 2.77 9.10 -8.60
N TYR A 81 3.55 10.19 -8.64
CA TYR A 81 4.62 10.33 -9.65
C TYR A 81 5.71 9.26 -9.48
N TRP A 82 6.00 8.81 -8.27
CA TRP A 82 6.87 7.66 -8.05
C TRP A 82 6.29 6.36 -8.65
N GLN A 83 4.99 6.12 -8.50
CA GLN A 83 4.31 4.97 -9.12
C GLN A 83 4.36 5.01 -10.66
N LEU A 84 4.34 6.21 -11.27
CA LEU A 84 4.54 6.35 -12.71
C LEU A 84 5.94 5.89 -13.14
N ALA A 85 6.97 6.32 -12.41
CA ALA A 85 8.35 5.90 -12.66
C ALA A 85 8.53 4.39 -12.44
N GLU A 86 7.89 3.82 -11.40
CA GLU A 86 7.91 2.38 -11.15
C GLU A 86 7.22 1.62 -12.27
N PHE A 87 6.08 2.11 -12.78
CA PHE A 87 5.38 1.50 -13.91
C PHE A 87 6.27 1.43 -15.15
N ASP A 88 6.91 2.55 -15.53
CA ASP A 88 7.84 2.59 -16.65
C ASP A 88 9.02 1.64 -16.44
N LEU A 89 9.58 1.58 -15.23
CA LEU A 89 10.67 0.66 -14.89
C LEU A 89 10.25 -0.82 -15.05
N VAL A 90 9.11 -1.23 -14.50
CA VAL A 90 8.68 -2.64 -14.53
C VAL A 90 8.15 -3.08 -15.88
N THR A 91 7.72 -2.13 -16.73
CA THR A 91 7.28 -2.39 -18.11
C THR A 91 8.40 -2.17 -19.13
N ASN A 92 9.57 -1.67 -18.70
CA ASN A 92 10.67 -1.25 -19.56
C ASN A 92 10.21 -0.22 -20.62
N GLY A 93 9.35 0.70 -20.21
CA GLY A 93 8.79 1.80 -20.99
C GLY A 93 9.32 3.16 -20.55
N SER A 94 8.82 4.21 -21.19
CA SER A 94 9.14 5.61 -20.91
C SER A 94 7.92 6.51 -21.07
N THR A 95 6.72 5.96 -20.82
CA THR A 95 5.44 6.61 -21.15
C THR A 95 5.20 7.84 -20.27
N TYR A 96 5.69 7.80 -19.04
CA TYR A 96 5.45 8.80 -18.02
C TYR A 96 6.71 9.57 -17.62
N GLU A 97 7.83 9.37 -18.32
CA GLU A 97 9.12 10.02 -18.04
C GLU A 97 8.97 11.56 -17.98
N ASP A 98 8.31 12.15 -18.96
CA ASP A 98 8.06 13.60 -19.00
C ASP A 98 7.21 14.07 -17.81
N ALA A 99 6.21 13.29 -17.41
CA ALA A 99 5.35 13.64 -16.27
C ALA A 99 6.16 13.63 -14.97
N VAL A 100 7.02 12.63 -14.78
CA VAL A 100 7.90 12.51 -13.61
C VAL A 100 8.94 13.63 -13.59
N ALA A 101 9.57 13.93 -14.72
CA ALA A 101 10.57 14.98 -14.83
C ALA A 101 10.00 16.38 -14.53
N ASN A 102 8.76 16.63 -14.95
CA ASN A 102 8.11 17.93 -14.75
C ASN A 102 7.42 18.09 -13.39
N TYR A 103 7.33 17.04 -12.57
CA TYR A 103 6.61 17.09 -11.29
C TYR A 103 7.11 18.19 -10.34
N PHE A 104 8.40 18.20 -9.99
CA PHE A 104 8.95 19.18 -9.04
C PHE A 104 8.84 20.63 -9.55
N PRO A 105 9.20 20.94 -10.82
CA PRO A 105 8.97 22.27 -11.38
C PRO A 105 7.51 22.72 -11.31
N LEU A 106 6.56 21.84 -11.66
CA LEU A 106 5.13 22.18 -11.64
C LEU A 106 4.61 22.37 -10.21
N ALA A 107 5.06 21.54 -9.26
CA ALA A 107 4.67 21.65 -7.87
C ALA A 107 5.18 22.96 -7.24
N GLU A 108 6.42 23.36 -7.53
CA GLU A 108 6.99 24.64 -7.08
C GLU A 108 6.28 25.84 -7.73
N ALA A 109 5.96 25.76 -9.01
CA ALA A 109 5.16 26.79 -9.70
C ALA A 109 3.75 26.92 -9.10
N SER A 110 3.13 25.81 -8.68
CA SER A 110 1.83 25.80 -8.04
C SER A 110 1.87 26.25 -6.58
N ARG A 111 2.97 26.06 -5.87
CA ARG A 111 3.16 26.45 -4.47
C ARG A 111 4.60 26.93 -4.24
N PRO A 112 4.90 28.22 -4.49
CA PRO A 112 6.25 28.75 -4.32
C PRO A 112 6.80 28.57 -2.90
N GLY A 113 8.08 28.22 -2.79
CA GLY A 113 8.78 27.90 -1.54
C GLY A 113 8.42 26.53 -0.98
N LEU A 114 7.80 25.65 -1.78
CA LEU A 114 7.48 24.27 -1.39
C LEU A 114 8.76 23.44 -1.28
N LEU A 115 9.66 23.56 -2.26
CA LEU A 115 10.90 22.78 -2.28
C LEU A 115 11.87 23.19 -1.16
N ASP A 116 11.79 24.44 -0.70
CA ASP A 116 12.59 24.95 0.42
C ASP A 116 12.12 24.43 1.80
N GLN A 117 10.95 23.78 1.85
CA GLN A 117 10.33 23.25 3.07
C GLN A 117 10.52 21.73 3.24
N LEU A 118 11.15 21.06 2.28
CA LEU A 118 11.43 19.62 2.29
C LEU A 118 12.77 19.33 2.97
#